data_AF-A0A7K6RG67-F1
#
_entry.id   AF-A0A7K6RG67-F1
#
_cell.length_a   1.000
_cell.length_b   1.000
_cell.length_c   1.000
_cell.angle_alpha   90.00
_cell.angle_beta   90.00
_cell.angle_gamma   90.00
#
_symmetry.space_group_name_H-M   'P 1'
#
loop_
_entity.id
_entity.type
_entity.pdbx_description
1 polymer ?
#
loop_
_entity_poly.entity_id
_entity_poly.type
_entity_poly.pdbx_seq_one_letter_code
_entity_poly.pdbx_strand_id
1 'polypeptide(L)'
;SLPEEKKELLQNGPGLQDFVCGDLSDRSAWAEYKGNLKRQKGERLRLPPWLKTKIPMGKNYNKLKNTLRSLNLHTVCEEARCPNIGECWGGGEYATATATIMLMGDTCTRGCRFCSVKTAKNPPALDPMEPYNTAKAIAEWGLDYVVLTSVDRDDMPDGGAEHFAKTVSHLKERNSNILVECLTPDFGGNLTAVEKVALSGLDVYAHNVETVPALQR
;
A
#
# COMPACT_ATOMS: atom_id res chain seq x y z
N SER A 1 -15.24 12.18 -12.34
CA SER A 1 -14.52 12.32 -13.62
C SER A 1 -13.34 13.26 -13.44
N LEU A 2 -12.15 12.95 -13.97
CA LEU A 2 -10.97 13.84 -13.85
C LEU A 2 -11.23 15.22 -14.48
N PRO A 3 -10.66 16.31 -13.94
CA PRO A 3 -10.69 17.64 -14.58
C PRO A 3 -10.08 17.61 -15.98
N GLU A 4 -10.61 18.42 -16.90
CA GLU A 4 -10.18 18.42 -18.31
C GLU A 4 -8.72 18.80 -18.50
N GLU A 5 -8.23 19.75 -17.69
CA GLU A 5 -6.80 20.11 -17.64
C GLU A 5 -5.92 18.88 -17.33
N LYS A 6 -6.32 18.03 -16.38
CA LYS A 6 -5.57 16.79 -16.07
C LYS A 6 -5.65 15.77 -17.20
N LYS A 7 -6.78 15.67 -17.90
CA LYS A 7 -6.93 14.75 -19.03
C LYS A 7 -6.04 15.17 -20.19
N GLU A 8 -6.00 16.46 -20.52
CA GLU A 8 -5.11 17.01 -21.55
C GLU A 8 -3.64 16.80 -21.18
N LEU A 9 -3.27 16.99 -19.91
CA LEU A 9 -1.90 16.77 -19.42
C LEU A 9 -1.48 15.30 -19.52
N LEU A 10 -2.40 14.35 -19.26
CA LEU A 10 -2.14 12.93 -19.41
C LEU A 10 -2.07 12.50 -20.89
N GLN A 11 -2.93 13.05 -21.74
CA GLN A 11 -2.94 12.75 -23.18
C GLN A 11 -1.70 13.28 -23.91
N ASN A 12 -1.22 14.46 -23.50
CA ASN A 12 -0.05 15.13 -24.09
C ASN A 12 1.23 14.95 -23.26
N GLY A 13 1.20 14.09 -22.24
CA GLY A 13 2.34 13.80 -21.39
C GLY A 13 3.43 13.00 -22.12
N PRO A 14 4.65 12.91 -21.55
CA PRO A 14 5.74 12.17 -22.18
C PRO A 14 5.39 10.68 -22.30
N GLY A 15 5.51 10.16 -23.51
CA GLY A 15 5.34 8.74 -23.82
C GLY A 15 6.63 7.95 -23.65
N LEU A 16 6.55 6.63 -23.70
CA LEU A 16 7.72 5.73 -23.58
C LEU A 16 8.86 6.12 -24.53
N GLN A 17 8.53 6.53 -25.76
CA GLN A 17 9.52 6.88 -26.77
C GLN A 17 10.34 8.11 -26.39
N ASP A 18 9.77 9.08 -25.67
CA ASP A 18 10.49 10.26 -25.19
C ASP A 18 11.56 9.88 -24.16
N PHE A 19 11.27 8.85 -23.34
CA PHE A 19 12.25 8.29 -22.39
C PHE A 19 13.35 7.50 -23.09
N VAL A 20 13.01 6.72 -24.12
CA VAL A 20 14.01 5.93 -24.88
C VAL A 20 14.94 6.84 -25.68
N CYS A 21 14.40 7.89 -26.30
CA CYS A 21 15.18 8.89 -27.05
C CYS A 21 15.97 9.84 -26.14
N GLY A 22 15.62 9.93 -24.85
CA GLY A 22 16.25 10.83 -23.88
C GLY A 22 15.90 12.31 -24.07
N ASP A 23 14.94 12.61 -24.94
CA ASP A 23 14.51 13.97 -25.26
C ASP A 23 13.27 14.35 -24.46
N LEU A 24 13.46 14.48 -23.14
CA LEU A 24 12.41 14.97 -22.24
C LEU A 24 12.33 16.50 -22.37
N SER A 25 11.15 16.99 -22.78
CA SER A 25 10.89 18.38 -23.20
C SER A 25 10.97 19.41 -22.07
N ASP A 26 10.87 19.00 -20.80
CA ASP A 26 11.03 19.88 -19.65
C ASP A 26 12.13 19.38 -18.70
N ARG A 27 13.37 19.86 -18.95
CA ARG A 27 14.52 19.62 -18.06
C ARG A 27 14.64 20.68 -16.96
N SER A 28 13.82 21.73 -16.98
CA SER A 28 14.02 22.92 -16.13
C SER A 28 13.94 22.60 -14.63
N ALA A 29 13.10 21.63 -14.25
CA ALA A 29 12.88 21.22 -12.87
C ALA A 29 14.08 20.48 -12.24
N TRP A 30 14.98 19.87 -13.03
CA TRP A 30 16.11 19.08 -12.52
C TRP A 30 17.48 19.41 -13.12
N ALA A 31 17.55 20.21 -14.19
CA ALA A 31 18.82 20.53 -14.87
C ALA A 31 19.82 21.23 -13.94
N GLU A 32 19.33 21.95 -12.92
CA GLU A 32 20.16 22.64 -11.93
C GLU A 32 20.50 21.79 -10.69
N TYR A 33 19.98 20.56 -10.59
CA TYR A 33 20.23 19.70 -9.43
C TYR A 33 21.67 19.16 -9.43
N LYS A 34 22.52 19.76 -8.59
CA LYS A 34 23.92 19.34 -8.38
C LYS A 34 24.10 18.32 -7.25
N GLY A 35 23.02 17.75 -6.72
CA GLY A 35 23.09 16.82 -5.60
C GLY A 35 23.54 15.42 -6.04
N ASN A 36 24.15 14.68 -5.13
CA ASN A 36 24.50 13.27 -5.38
C ASN A 36 23.22 12.43 -5.51
N LEU A 37 23.21 11.50 -6.47
CA LEU A 37 22.16 10.48 -6.63
C LEU A 37 22.59 9.11 -6.10
N LYS A 38 23.89 8.94 -5.83
CA LYS A 38 24.45 7.72 -5.24
C LYS A 38 24.89 8.02 -3.81
N ARG A 39 24.46 7.17 -2.88
CA ARG A 39 24.87 7.25 -1.47
C ARG A 39 26.34 6.86 -1.35
N GLN A 40 27.17 7.74 -0.78
CA GLN A 40 28.51 7.38 -0.34
C GLN A 40 28.48 6.80 1.08
N LYS A 41 29.45 5.93 1.42
CA LYS A 41 29.48 5.27 2.73
C LYS A 41 29.69 6.31 3.84
N GLY A 42 28.76 6.37 4.80
CA GLY A 42 28.80 7.32 5.91
C GLY A 42 27.99 8.60 5.70
N GLU A 43 27.46 8.83 4.49
CA GLU A 43 26.67 10.02 4.18
C GLU A 43 25.18 9.72 4.04
N ARG A 44 24.34 10.66 4.51
CA ARG A 44 22.91 10.66 4.22
C ARG A 44 22.65 11.40 2.91
N LEU A 45 22.13 10.69 1.92
CA LEU A 45 21.69 11.29 0.67
C LEU A 45 20.45 12.15 0.91
N ARG A 46 20.48 13.42 0.51
CA ARG A 46 19.29 14.29 0.57
C ARG A 46 18.32 13.88 -0.53
N LEU A 47 17.02 13.99 -0.22
CA LEU A 47 15.98 13.73 -1.19
C LEU A 47 15.99 14.82 -2.29
N PRO A 48 16.09 14.44 -3.58
CA PRO A 48 15.98 15.38 -4.68
C PRO A 48 14.65 16.16 -4.66
N PRO A 49 14.60 17.38 -5.23
CA PRO A 49 13.40 18.23 -5.20
C PRO A 49 12.15 17.55 -5.75
N TRP A 50 12.27 16.80 -6.86
CA TRP A 50 11.14 16.13 -7.52
C TRP A 50 10.57 14.93 -6.75
N LEU A 51 11.27 14.43 -5.72
CA LEU A 51 10.75 13.36 -4.84
C LEU A 51 10.12 13.90 -3.55
N LYS A 52 10.18 15.21 -3.30
CA LYS A 52 9.57 15.82 -2.11
C LYS A 52 8.06 15.98 -2.32
N THR A 53 7.28 15.57 -1.33
CA THR A 53 5.83 15.76 -1.32
C THR A 53 5.42 16.84 -0.33
N LYS A 54 4.19 17.35 -0.49
CA LYS A 54 3.58 18.30 0.46
C LYS A 54 3.14 17.55 1.72
N ILE A 55 3.16 18.24 2.86
CA ILE A 55 2.70 17.67 4.12
C ILE A 55 1.20 17.41 4.01
N PRO A 56 0.72 16.19 4.34
CA PRO A 56 -0.69 15.86 4.28
C PRO A 56 -1.49 16.72 5.28
N MET A 57 -2.49 17.43 4.78
CA MET A 57 -3.40 18.25 5.58
C MET A 57 -4.83 18.04 5.06
N GLY A 58 -5.80 17.80 5.94
CA GLY A 58 -7.20 17.64 5.54
C GLY A 58 -8.10 17.01 6.60
N LYS A 59 -9.41 17.25 6.51
CA LYS A 59 -10.40 16.70 7.45
C LYS A 59 -10.51 15.17 7.32
N ASN A 60 -10.51 14.63 6.11
CA ASN A 60 -10.58 13.18 5.86
C ASN A 60 -9.35 12.43 6.37
N TYR A 61 -8.15 12.97 6.11
CA TYR A 61 -6.91 12.44 6.69
C TYR A 61 -6.98 12.32 8.22
N ASN A 62 -7.42 13.39 8.91
CA ASN A 62 -7.56 13.37 10.37
C ASN A 62 -8.64 12.41 10.86
N LYS A 63 -9.76 12.28 10.13
CA LYS A 63 -10.81 11.29 10.43
C LYS A 63 -10.24 9.87 10.38
N LEU A 64 -9.64 9.47 9.26
CA LEU A 64 -9.06 8.12 9.09
C LEU A 64 -7.98 7.84 10.13
N LYS A 65 -7.07 8.79 10.35
CA LYS A 65 -6.00 8.69 11.37
C LYS A 65 -6.54 8.42 12.78
N ASN A 66 -7.60 9.13 13.18
CA ASN A 66 -8.19 8.96 14.50
C ASN A 66 -8.91 7.62 14.61
N THR A 67 -9.63 7.20 13.56
CA THR A 67 -10.35 5.92 13.58
C THR A 67 -9.39 4.73 13.61
N LEU A 68 -8.32 4.74 12.82
CA LEU A 68 -7.29 3.69 12.82
C LEU A 68 -6.71 3.49 14.22
N ARG A 69 -6.37 4.57 14.91
CA ARG A 69 -5.88 4.53 16.29
C ARG A 69 -6.91 3.98 17.28
N SER A 70 -8.18 4.38 17.14
CA SER A 70 -9.24 3.93 18.05
C SER A 70 -9.56 2.44 17.93
N LEU A 71 -9.33 1.87 16.74
CA LEU A 71 -9.62 0.47 16.43
C LEU A 71 -8.37 -0.42 16.49
N ASN A 72 -7.22 0.14 16.89
CA ASN A 72 -5.93 -0.54 16.92
C ASN A 72 -5.59 -1.24 15.59
N LEU A 73 -5.93 -0.58 14.47
CA LEU A 73 -5.65 -1.07 13.12
C LEU A 73 -4.33 -0.49 12.63
N HIS A 74 -3.57 -1.31 11.89
CA HIS A 74 -2.31 -0.91 11.29
C HIS A 74 -2.49 -0.61 9.80
N THR A 75 -1.71 0.33 9.27
CA THR A 75 -1.70 0.65 7.84
C THR A 75 -0.28 0.73 7.32
N VAL A 76 -0.06 0.23 6.11
CA VAL A 76 1.22 0.45 5.41
C VAL A 76 1.45 1.95 5.20
N CYS A 77 0.37 2.71 5.02
CA CYS A 77 0.45 4.16 4.85
C CYS A 77 1.21 4.84 6.00
N GLU A 78 0.95 4.46 7.24
CA GLU A 78 1.65 5.00 8.42
C GLU A 78 2.98 4.29 8.70
N GLU A 79 3.00 2.95 8.68
CA GLU A 79 4.19 2.16 9.06
C GLU A 79 5.34 2.34 8.06
N ALA A 80 5.03 2.43 6.76
CA ALA A 80 6.04 2.67 5.72
C ALA A 80 6.28 4.17 5.44
N ARG A 81 5.65 5.07 6.22
CA ARG A 81 5.77 6.55 6.06
C ARG A 81 5.48 6.99 4.62
N CYS A 82 4.37 6.51 4.08
CA CYS A 82 4.01 6.71 2.68
C CYS A 82 3.91 8.21 2.35
N PRO A 83 4.66 8.72 1.35
CA PRO A 83 4.61 10.13 0.96
C PRO A 83 3.27 10.51 0.29
N ASN A 84 2.47 9.51 -0.11
CA ASN A 84 1.19 9.68 -0.82
C ASN A 84 -0.03 9.61 0.12
N ILE A 85 0.16 9.43 1.43
CA ILE A 85 -0.93 9.22 2.40
C ILE A 85 -2.00 10.33 2.36
N GLY A 86 -1.60 11.59 2.11
CA GLY A 86 -2.52 12.72 2.02
C GLY A 86 -3.42 12.68 0.78
N GLU A 87 -2.92 12.15 -0.33
CA GLU A 87 -3.68 11.97 -1.56
C GLU A 87 -4.64 10.79 -1.41
N CYS A 88 -4.13 9.64 -0.96
CA CYS A 88 -4.92 8.42 -0.80
C CYS A 88 -6.09 8.60 0.18
N TRP A 89 -5.81 9.12 1.39
CA TRP A 89 -6.82 9.30 2.44
C TRP A 89 -7.63 10.59 2.27
N GLY A 90 -7.15 11.49 1.42
CA GLY A 90 -7.72 12.82 1.23
C GLY A 90 -9.12 12.77 0.65
N GLY A 91 -9.38 11.86 -0.31
CA GLY A 91 -10.67 11.69 -0.97
C GLY A 91 -11.27 13.02 -1.43
N GLY A 92 -10.92 13.46 -2.65
CA GLY A 92 -11.45 14.70 -3.23
C GLY A 92 -12.71 14.46 -4.04
N GLU A 93 -13.38 15.53 -4.49
CA GLU A 93 -14.59 15.48 -5.35
C GLU A 93 -14.37 14.68 -6.66
N TYR A 94 -13.11 14.47 -7.04
CA TYR A 94 -12.67 13.73 -8.22
C TYR A 94 -11.62 12.65 -7.96
N ALA A 95 -11.32 12.34 -6.69
CA ALA A 95 -10.27 11.38 -6.33
C ALA A 95 -10.84 10.26 -5.44
N THR A 96 -10.71 9.03 -5.92
CA THR A 96 -11.11 7.80 -5.21
C THR A 96 -10.43 7.75 -3.84
N ALA A 97 -11.24 7.74 -2.77
CA ALA A 97 -10.71 7.58 -1.43
C ALA A 97 -10.22 6.13 -1.27
N THR A 98 -8.94 5.96 -0.92
CA THR A 98 -8.32 4.64 -0.79
C THR A 98 -7.43 4.56 0.45
N ALA A 99 -7.37 3.37 1.03
CA ALA A 99 -6.47 3.07 2.13
C ALA A 99 -5.89 1.66 1.96
N THR A 100 -4.63 1.52 2.38
CA THR A 100 -3.96 0.21 2.45
C THR A 100 -3.90 -0.24 3.91
N ILE A 101 -4.71 -1.22 4.25
CA ILE A 101 -4.82 -1.77 5.60
C ILE A 101 -3.89 -2.96 5.74
N MET A 102 -3.08 -2.94 6.79
CA MET A 102 -2.15 -3.99 7.11
C MET A 102 -2.76 -4.89 8.18
N LEU A 103 -3.15 -6.09 7.76
CA LEU A 103 -3.67 -7.15 8.62
C LEU A 103 -2.53 -7.85 9.37
N MET A 104 -2.89 -8.52 10.46
CA MET A 104 -2.01 -9.38 11.24
C MET A 104 -0.91 -8.62 11.99
N GLY A 105 -1.16 -7.33 12.29
CA GLY A 105 -0.27 -6.47 13.06
C GLY A 105 0.82 -5.77 12.26
N ASP A 106 1.82 -5.24 12.98
CA ASP A 106 2.93 -4.44 12.45
C ASP A 106 4.30 -5.14 12.51
N THR A 107 4.31 -6.42 12.85
CA THR A 107 5.51 -7.18 13.14
C THR A 107 5.53 -8.46 12.32
N CYS A 108 6.47 -8.54 11.39
CA CYS A 108 6.64 -9.60 10.41
C CYS A 108 7.59 -10.70 10.91
N THR A 109 7.32 -11.97 10.52
CA THR A 109 8.27 -13.07 10.75
C THR A 109 9.51 -12.98 9.86
N ARG A 110 9.43 -12.21 8.78
CA ARG A 110 10.51 -12.01 7.81
C ARG A 110 11.13 -10.60 7.90
N GLY A 111 12.36 -10.49 7.40
CA GLY A 111 13.20 -9.30 7.48
C GLY A 111 13.66 -8.79 6.12
N CYS A 112 12.73 -8.43 5.23
CA CYS A 112 13.05 -7.88 3.91
C CYS A 112 13.87 -6.59 4.04
N ARG A 113 15.02 -6.52 3.38
CA ARG A 113 16.00 -5.42 3.57
C ARG A 113 15.50 -4.04 3.15
N PHE A 114 14.47 -3.98 2.31
CA PHE A 114 13.84 -2.75 1.85
C PHE A 114 12.61 -2.36 2.70
N CYS A 115 12.06 -3.31 3.46
CA CYS A 115 10.82 -3.13 4.20
C CYS A 115 11.09 -2.40 5.52
N SER A 116 10.20 -1.49 5.89
CA SER A 116 10.28 -0.70 7.15
C SER A 116 9.45 -1.29 8.29
N VAL A 117 8.72 -2.38 8.03
CA VAL A 117 7.92 -3.10 9.03
C VAL A 117 8.83 -3.76 10.06
N LYS A 118 8.37 -3.84 11.32
CA LYS A 118 9.15 -4.47 12.40
C LYS A 118 9.31 -5.96 12.12
N THR A 119 10.40 -6.56 12.59
CA THR A 119 10.64 -8.00 12.43
C THR A 119 10.81 -8.66 13.79
N ALA A 120 10.10 -9.76 14.02
CA ALA A 120 10.31 -10.63 15.17
C ALA A 120 10.04 -12.08 14.78
N LYS A 121 10.85 -13.01 15.30
CA LYS A 121 10.66 -14.44 15.06
C LYS A 121 9.32 -14.94 15.60
N ASN A 122 8.90 -14.42 16.75
CA ASN A 122 7.65 -14.75 17.41
C ASN A 122 6.84 -13.45 17.54
N PRO A 123 6.03 -13.06 16.53
CA PRO A 123 5.16 -11.90 16.63
C PRO A 123 4.04 -12.12 17.67
N PRO A 124 3.30 -11.06 18.06
CA PRO A 124 2.12 -11.20 18.91
C PRO A 124 1.08 -12.17 18.32
N ALA A 125 0.26 -12.76 19.20
CA ALA A 125 -0.83 -13.63 18.78
C ALA A 125 -1.80 -12.88 17.86
N LEU A 126 -2.30 -13.58 16.85
CA LEU A 126 -3.26 -13.02 15.89
C LEU A 126 -4.60 -12.78 16.60
N ASP A 127 -5.18 -11.59 16.44
CA ASP A 127 -6.51 -11.28 16.98
C ASP A 127 -7.59 -11.96 16.11
N PRO A 128 -8.37 -12.93 16.64
CA PRO A 128 -9.41 -13.59 15.86
C PRO A 128 -10.53 -12.65 15.41
N MET A 129 -10.70 -11.50 16.07
CA MET A 129 -11.73 -10.50 15.74
C MET A 129 -11.25 -9.43 14.76
N GLU A 130 -9.96 -9.37 14.44
CA GLU A 130 -9.39 -8.42 13.48
C GLU A 130 -10.12 -8.43 12.13
N PRO A 131 -10.51 -9.57 11.50
CA PRO A 131 -11.21 -9.56 10.22
C PRO A 131 -12.55 -8.83 10.29
N TYR A 132 -13.33 -9.11 11.34
CA TYR A 132 -14.64 -8.52 11.55
C TYR A 132 -14.54 -7.02 11.86
N ASN A 133 -13.62 -6.65 12.78
CA ASN A 133 -13.43 -5.27 13.20
C ASN A 133 -12.88 -4.41 12.06
N THR A 134 -11.94 -4.94 11.28
CA THR A 134 -11.37 -4.27 10.10
C THR A 134 -12.44 -4.05 9.03
N ALA A 135 -13.21 -5.08 8.68
CA ALA A 135 -14.30 -4.96 7.73
C ALA A 135 -15.36 -3.94 8.16
N LYS A 136 -15.71 -3.93 9.45
CA LYS A 136 -16.62 -2.92 10.03
C LYS A 136 -16.05 -1.50 9.88
N ALA A 137 -14.77 -1.31 10.21
CA ALA A 137 -14.10 -0.02 10.11
C ALA A 137 -14.10 0.53 8.68
N ILE A 138 -13.68 -0.32 7.72
CA ILE A 138 -13.58 0.06 6.30
C ILE A 138 -14.97 0.44 5.75
N ALA A 139 -16.02 -0.30 6.10
CA ALA A 139 -17.37 0.00 5.67
C ALA A 139 -17.86 1.37 6.17
N GLU A 140 -17.47 1.79 7.39
CA GLU A 140 -17.82 3.10 7.96
C GLU A 140 -17.04 4.27 7.34
N TRP A 141 -15.90 4.00 6.70
CA TRP A 141 -15.09 5.03 6.06
C TRP A 141 -15.66 5.52 4.73
N GLY A 142 -16.51 4.72 4.09
CA GLY A 142 -17.08 5.06 2.78
C GLY A 142 -16.00 5.11 1.68
N LEU A 143 -15.02 4.20 1.74
CA LEU A 143 -14.02 4.05 0.69
C LEU A 143 -14.62 3.34 -0.52
N ASP A 144 -14.22 3.77 -1.71
CA ASP A 144 -14.59 3.11 -2.97
C ASP A 144 -13.68 1.91 -3.26
N TYR A 145 -12.42 2.00 -2.80
CA TYR A 145 -11.36 1.02 -3.05
C TYR A 145 -10.53 0.82 -1.80
N VAL A 146 -10.24 -0.43 -1.45
CA VAL A 146 -9.34 -0.75 -0.33
C VAL A 146 -8.32 -1.79 -0.76
N VAL A 147 -7.09 -1.60 -0.31
CA VAL A 147 -6.02 -2.60 -0.43
C VAL A 147 -5.86 -3.25 0.95
N LEU A 148 -6.02 -4.56 1.00
CA LEU A 148 -5.66 -5.38 2.15
C LEU A 148 -4.28 -5.98 1.88
N THR A 149 -3.37 -5.79 2.82
CA THR A 149 -2.04 -6.42 2.82
C THR A 149 -1.78 -6.98 4.20
N SER A 150 -0.70 -7.73 4.38
CA SER A 150 -0.32 -8.19 5.71
C SER A 150 1.20 -8.25 5.86
N VAL A 151 1.61 -8.48 7.10
CA VAL A 151 2.94 -9.04 7.37
C VAL A 151 3.00 -10.53 7.03
N ASP A 152 4.20 -11.08 6.86
CA ASP A 152 4.38 -12.54 6.80
C ASP A 152 4.15 -13.15 8.19
N ARG A 153 3.41 -14.26 8.22
CA ARG A 153 3.08 -15.04 9.41
C ARG A 153 3.49 -16.50 9.24
N ASP A 154 4.79 -16.72 9.11
CA ASP A 154 5.37 -18.08 8.97
C ASP A 154 5.14 -18.97 10.21
N ASP A 155 4.71 -18.37 11.32
CA ASP A 155 4.28 -19.07 12.53
C ASP A 155 2.87 -19.69 12.41
N MET A 156 2.11 -19.33 11.38
CA MET A 156 0.76 -19.85 11.11
C MET A 156 0.79 -20.93 10.02
N PRO A 157 0.03 -22.04 10.17
CA PRO A 157 0.03 -23.14 9.19
C PRO A 157 -0.39 -22.74 7.77
N ASP A 158 -1.26 -21.74 7.63
CA ASP A 158 -1.77 -21.23 6.35
C ASP A 158 -1.17 -19.87 5.96
N GLY A 159 -0.15 -19.40 6.69
CA GLY A 159 0.47 -18.09 6.49
C GLY A 159 -0.49 -16.90 6.66
N GLY A 160 -1.67 -17.11 7.26
CA GLY A 160 -2.71 -16.07 7.42
C GLY A 160 -3.72 -15.96 6.28
N ALA A 161 -3.74 -16.90 5.33
CA ALA A 161 -4.69 -16.88 4.20
C ALA A 161 -6.16 -16.90 4.64
N GLU A 162 -6.51 -17.68 5.68
CA GLU A 162 -7.85 -17.67 6.26
C GLU A 162 -8.23 -16.28 6.80
N HIS A 163 -7.26 -15.56 7.35
CA HIS A 163 -7.48 -14.23 7.92
C HIS A 163 -7.80 -13.20 6.84
N PHE A 164 -7.06 -13.23 5.72
CA PHE A 164 -7.39 -12.46 4.52
C PHE A 164 -8.81 -12.77 4.04
N ALA A 165 -9.11 -14.06 3.79
CA ALA A 165 -10.37 -14.47 3.20
C ALA A 165 -11.58 -14.06 4.06
N LYS A 166 -11.48 -14.19 5.39
CA LYS A 166 -12.51 -13.71 6.32
C LYS A 166 -12.68 -12.19 6.28
N THR A 167 -11.59 -11.44 6.18
CA THR A 167 -11.64 -9.98 6.10
C THR A 167 -12.37 -9.54 4.84
N VAL A 168 -12.04 -10.15 3.70
CA VAL A 168 -12.71 -9.90 2.41
C VAL A 168 -14.20 -10.25 2.48
N SER A 169 -14.56 -11.44 2.96
CA SER A 169 -15.96 -11.88 3.09
C SER A 169 -16.78 -10.92 3.94
N HIS A 170 -16.28 -10.60 5.14
CA HIS A 170 -16.96 -9.66 6.04
C HIS A 170 -17.10 -8.26 5.45
N LEU A 171 -16.14 -7.82 4.65
CA LEU A 171 -16.21 -6.54 3.99
C LEU A 171 -17.24 -6.54 2.87
N LYS A 172 -17.25 -7.56 2.00
CA LYS A 172 -18.23 -7.71 0.92
C LYS A 172 -19.66 -7.91 1.44
N GLU A 173 -19.84 -8.58 2.57
CA GLU A 173 -21.13 -8.68 3.28
C GLU A 173 -21.67 -7.31 3.71
N ARG A 174 -20.80 -6.38 4.08
CA ARG A 174 -21.17 -5.04 4.57
C ARG A 174 -21.33 -4.02 3.45
N ASN A 175 -20.50 -4.14 2.43
CA ASN A 175 -20.48 -3.27 1.28
C ASN A 175 -20.09 -4.09 0.06
N SER A 176 -21.06 -4.55 -0.72
CA SER A 176 -20.82 -5.32 -1.93
C SER A 176 -20.20 -4.49 -3.07
N ASN A 177 -20.27 -3.16 -2.98
CA ASN A 177 -19.83 -2.24 -4.03
C ASN A 177 -18.37 -1.80 -3.87
N ILE A 178 -17.76 -2.01 -2.70
CA ILE A 178 -16.35 -1.67 -2.48
C ILE A 178 -15.46 -2.61 -3.31
N LEU A 179 -14.46 -2.04 -3.97
CA LEU A 179 -13.42 -2.81 -4.63
C LEU A 179 -12.34 -3.19 -3.62
N VAL A 180 -11.96 -4.46 -3.61
CA VAL A 180 -11.02 -5.06 -2.66
C VAL A 180 -9.84 -5.65 -3.43
N GLU A 181 -8.66 -5.07 -3.21
CA GLU A 181 -7.39 -5.66 -3.63
C GLU A 181 -6.74 -6.37 -2.45
N CYS A 182 -6.24 -7.58 -2.68
CA CYS A 182 -5.38 -8.27 -1.70
C CYS A 182 -3.96 -8.31 -2.24
N LEU A 183 -3.07 -7.54 -1.62
CA LEU A 183 -1.63 -7.66 -1.78
C LEU A 183 -1.11 -8.71 -0.80
N THR A 184 -0.92 -9.94 -1.28
CA THR A 184 -0.66 -11.09 -0.41
C THR A 184 0.83 -11.37 -0.23
N PRO A 185 1.23 -11.98 0.90
CA PRO A 185 2.51 -12.68 0.99
C PRO A 185 2.55 -13.87 0.02
N ASP A 186 3.69 -14.57 -0.03
CA ASP A 186 3.88 -15.75 -0.88
C ASP A 186 3.28 -17.04 -0.30
N PHE A 187 2.84 -17.00 0.96
CA PHE A 187 2.36 -18.16 1.74
C PHE A 187 3.33 -19.37 1.74
N GLY A 188 4.63 -19.12 1.57
CA GLY A 188 5.64 -20.18 1.40
C GLY A 188 5.42 -21.07 0.18
N GLY A 189 4.69 -20.59 -0.83
CA GLY A 189 4.31 -21.38 -2.01
C GLY A 189 3.13 -22.34 -1.77
N ASN A 190 2.40 -22.20 -0.66
CA ASN A 190 1.22 -23.02 -0.39
C ASN A 190 0.06 -22.64 -1.32
N LEU A 191 -0.20 -23.48 -2.33
CA LEU A 191 -1.26 -23.23 -3.31
C LEU A 191 -2.67 -23.25 -2.71
N THR A 192 -2.93 -24.04 -1.65
CA THR A 192 -4.22 -24.03 -0.96
C THR A 192 -4.47 -22.69 -0.25
N ALA A 193 -3.42 -22.07 0.29
CA ALA A 193 -3.50 -20.74 0.89
C ALA A 193 -3.78 -19.66 -0.17
N VAL A 194 -3.08 -19.72 -1.31
CA VAL A 194 -3.32 -18.84 -2.46
C VAL A 194 -4.75 -18.97 -2.98
N GLU A 195 -5.21 -20.20 -3.23
CA GLU A 195 -6.56 -20.49 -3.71
C GLU A 195 -7.63 -19.95 -2.76
N LYS A 196 -7.43 -20.14 -1.45
CA LYS A 196 -8.36 -19.62 -0.43
C LYS A 196 -8.54 -18.11 -0.51
N VAL A 197 -7.45 -17.35 -0.66
CA VAL A 197 -7.55 -15.90 -0.80
C VAL A 197 -8.17 -15.54 -2.15
N ALA A 198 -7.75 -16.18 -3.25
CA ALA A 198 -8.28 -15.94 -4.59
C ALA A 198 -9.80 -16.15 -4.68
N LEU A 199 -10.35 -17.12 -3.95
CA LEU A 199 -11.78 -17.43 -3.93
C LEU A 199 -12.59 -16.65 -2.87
N SER A 200 -11.95 -15.73 -2.14
CA SER A 200 -12.62 -14.97 -1.06
C SER A 200 -13.62 -13.90 -1.55
N GLY A 201 -13.69 -13.66 -2.85
CA GLY A 201 -14.53 -12.61 -3.44
C GLY A 201 -13.83 -11.26 -3.60
N LEU A 202 -12.50 -11.22 -3.51
CA LEU A 202 -11.69 -10.05 -3.87
C LEU A 202 -11.82 -9.69 -5.36
N ASP A 203 -11.51 -8.44 -5.71
CA ASP A 203 -11.56 -7.95 -7.09
C ASP A 203 -10.18 -7.97 -7.76
N VAL A 204 -9.11 -7.74 -6.99
CA VAL A 204 -7.73 -7.75 -7.50
C VAL A 204 -6.83 -8.59 -6.59
N TYR A 205 -6.17 -9.59 -7.17
CA TYR A 205 -5.13 -10.37 -6.50
C TYR A 205 -3.78 -9.79 -6.88
N ALA A 206 -3.00 -9.33 -5.91
CA ALA A 206 -1.68 -8.76 -6.12
C ALA A 206 -0.62 -9.51 -5.32
N HIS A 207 0.56 -9.67 -5.93
CA HIS A 207 1.77 -10.15 -5.26
C HIS A 207 2.98 -9.49 -5.91
N ASN A 208 3.84 -8.89 -5.09
CA ASN A 208 5.02 -8.20 -5.60
C ASN A 208 6.22 -9.15 -5.66
N VAL A 209 6.85 -9.24 -6.83
CA VAL A 209 8.16 -9.90 -6.99
C VAL A 209 9.30 -9.00 -6.48
N GLU A 210 9.03 -7.70 -6.35
CA GLU A 210 9.88 -6.62 -5.81
C GLU A 210 11.15 -6.28 -6.60
N THR A 211 11.93 -7.27 -7.03
CA THR A 211 13.20 -7.02 -7.70
C THR A 211 13.54 -8.09 -8.72
N VAL A 212 14.63 -7.87 -9.47
CA VAL A 212 15.13 -8.83 -10.45
C VAL A 212 15.83 -10.01 -9.77
N PRO A 213 15.88 -11.20 -10.39
CA PRO A 213 16.49 -12.39 -9.78
C PRO A 213 17.93 -12.19 -9.29
N ALA A 214 18.72 -11.36 -9.97
CA ALA A 214 20.11 -11.07 -9.58
C ALA A 214 20.24 -10.30 -8.25
N LEU A 215 19.16 -9.65 -7.77
CA LEU A 215 19.12 -8.88 -6.53
C LEU A 215 18.26 -9.53 -5.45
N GLN A 216 17.54 -10.61 -5.78
CA GLN A 216 16.75 -11.40 -4.83
C GLN A 216 17.71 -12.32 -4.06
N ARG A 217 17.70 -12.22 -2.74
CA ARG A 217 18.64 -12.92 -1.84
C ARG A 217 17.88 -13.67 -0.75
#